data_AF-A0A7C7YC48-F1
#
_entry.id   AF-A0A7C7YC48-F1
#
_cell.length_a   1.000
_cell.length_b   1.000
_cell.length_c   1.000
_cell.angle_alpha   90.00
_cell.angle_beta   90.00
_cell.angle_gamma   90.00
#
_symmetry.space_group_name_H-M   'P 1'
#
loop_
_entity.id
_entity.type
_entity.pdbx_description
1 polymer ?
#
loop_
_entity_poly.entity_id
_entity_poly.type
_entity_poly.pdbx_seq_one_letter_code
_entity_poly.pdbx_strand_id
1 'polypeptide(L)'
;MKWSSVLKILDPRIRERITGHGAVKEIEALKSGDLELIDTALRPAPVFELTDQGDESYALWMKDLSDGVQPPWTGEQFIESARHIGQFNGLWSEHDHPTGGWITTDMSADRRSGVLAAMGDSILSLGSKVDHPSIRRLVEGVGMDRMLRLVEYAGRLIDSTRGKPRTVAHNDCHARNLFPVEENGERITYAVDWSSTGLAPVGVDAGFPGRCGDDVGPVGSRHYR
;
A
#
# COMPACT_ATOMS: atom_id res chain seq x y z
N MET A 1 21.37 1.61 -24.91
CA MET A 1 20.63 1.70 -23.64
C MET A 1 19.46 2.63 -23.84
N LYS A 2 18.25 2.19 -23.46
CA LYS A 2 17.06 3.05 -23.41
C LYS A 2 16.98 3.55 -21.97
N TRP A 3 16.92 4.86 -21.79
CA TRP A 3 16.72 5.45 -20.47
C TRP A 3 15.25 5.85 -20.34
N SER A 4 14.63 5.52 -19.21
CA SER A 4 13.28 5.94 -18.87
C SER A 4 13.17 6.28 -17.39
N SER A 5 12.23 7.16 -17.08
CA SER A 5 11.89 7.58 -15.72
C SER A 5 10.37 7.70 -15.61
N VAL A 6 9.89 7.63 -14.38
CA VAL A 6 8.49 7.89 -14.04
C VAL A 6 8.41 9.23 -13.33
N LEU A 7 7.44 10.05 -13.76
CA LEU A 7 7.06 11.30 -13.10
C LEU A 7 5.72 11.08 -12.38
N LYS A 8 5.71 11.26 -11.06
CA LYS A 8 4.50 11.28 -10.22
C LYS A 8 4.27 12.71 -9.74
N ILE A 9 3.06 13.23 -9.93
CA ILE A 9 2.65 14.53 -9.38
C ILE A 9 1.99 14.30 -8.02
N LEU A 10 2.57 14.91 -6.99
CA LEU A 10 2.11 14.83 -5.60
C LEU A 10 1.42 16.16 -5.25
N ASP A 11 0.10 16.16 -5.23
CA ASP A 11 -0.70 17.33 -4.87
C ASP A 11 -1.29 17.16 -3.45
N PRO A 12 -0.77 17.88 -2.43
CA PRO A 12 -1.24 17.74 -1.05
C PRO A 12 -2.67 18.24 -0.83
N ARG A 13 -3.22 19.02 -1.77
CA ARG A 13 -4.60 19.50 -1.74
C ARG A 13 -5.58 18.37 -2.04
N ILE A 14 -5.13 17.36 -2.78
CA ILE A 14 -5.90 16.14 -3.05
C ILE A 14 -5.75 15.21 -1.84
N ARG A 15 -6.70 15.31 -0.91
CA ARG A 15 -6.79 14.38 0.22
C ARG A 15 -7.30 13.03 -0.21
N GLU A 16 -6.67 11.96 0.26
CA GLU A 16 -7.25 10.62 0.18
C GLU A 16 -8.54 10.59 1.00
N ARG A 17 -9.65 10.22 0.35
CA ARG A 17 -10.99 10.21 0.98
C ARG A 17 -11.12 9.21 2.14
N ILE A 18 -10.25 8.20 2.20
CA ILE A 18 -10.41 7.07 3.13
C ILE A 18 -9.44 7.17 4.30
N THR A 19 -8.17 7.49 4.07
CA THR A 19 -7.13 7.52 5.12
C THR A 19 -6.79 8.93 5.60
N GLY A 20 -7.19 9.97 4.85
CA GLY A 20 -6.84 11.37 5.13
C GLY A 20 -5.37 11.72 4.89
N HIS A 21 -4.53 10.75 4.56
CA HIS A 21 -3.08 10.90 4.46
C HIS A 21 -2.63 10.62 3.02
N GLY A 22 -2.84 11.61 2.16
CA GLY A 22 -2.44 11.56 0.74
C GLY A 22 -0.99 11.98 0.52
N ALA A 23 -0.75 12.69 -0.57
CA ALA A 23 0.57 13.13 -1.04
C ALA A 23 1.47 13.79 0.03
N VAL A 24 0.89 14.44 1.05
CA VAL A 24 1.64 15.06 2.17
C VAL A 24 2.62 14.10 2.82
N LYS A 25 2.19 12.88 3.16
CA LYS A 25 3.07 11.91 3.84
C LYS A 25 4.18 11.39 2.94
N GLU A 26 3.88 11.16 1.67
CA GLU A 26 4.90 10.72 0.72
C GLU A 26 5.95 11.82 0.51
N ILE A 27 5.52 13.09 0.42
CA ILE A 27 6.43 14.25 0.36
C ILE A 27 7.30 14.33 1.62
N GLU A 28 6.72 14.15 2.81
CA GLU A 28 7.46 14.15 4.08
C GLU A 28 8.46 12.99 4.18
N ALA A 29 8.07 11.78 3.72
CA ALA A 29 8.95 10.61 3.69
C ALA A 29 10.19 10.89 2.84
N LEU A 30 9.97 11.45 1.65
CA LEU A 30 11.05 11.80 0.73
C LEU A 30 11.94 12.92 1.27
N LYS A 31 11.36 13.97 1.86
CA LYS A 31 12.11 15.11 2.42
C LYS A 31 12.89 14.74 3.68
N SER A 32 12.45 13.74 4.44
CA SER A 32 13.11 13.33 5.68
C SER A 32 14.49 12.71 5.44
N GLY A 33 14.70 12.05 4.30
CA GLY A 33 15.85 11.19 4.04
C GLY A 33 15.79 9.83 4.75
N ASP A 34 14.77 9.58 5.59
CA ASP A 34 14.66 8.35 6.38
C ASP A 34 14.50 7.09 5.51
N LEU A 35 13.93 7.24 4.30
CA LEU A 35 13.82 6.13 3.35
C LEU A 35 15.19 5.57 2.92
N GLU A 36 16.25 6.39 2.97
CA GLU A 36 17.63 5.97 2.67
C GLU A 36 18.24 5.10 3.78
N LEU A 37 17.64 5.11 4.98
CA LEU A 37 18.06 4.29 6.11
C LEU A 37 17.55 2.84 6.01
N ILE A 38 16.74 2.53 4.99
CA ILE A 38 16.20 1.18 4.77
C ILE A 38 17.30 0.27 4.19
N ASP A 39 18.02 -0.41 5.09
CA ASP A 39 19.06 -1.40 4.76
C ASP A 39 18.49 -2.83 4.77
N THR A 40 17.42 -3.05 4.02
CA THR A 40 16.84 -4.39 3.79
C THR A 40 16.66 -4.66 2.31
N ALA A 41 16.19 -5.87 1.97
CA ALA A 41 15.91 -6.24 0.58
C ALA A 41 14.59 -5.64 0.06
N LEU A 42 13.70 -5.16 0.93
CA LEU A 42 12.62 -4.25 0.53
C LEU A 42 13.19 -2.82 0.54
N ARG A 43 13.18 -2.13 -0.60
CA ARG A 43 13.79 -0.79 -0.73
C ARG A 43 12.82 0.20 -1.36
N PRO A 44 12.88 1.49 -1.04
CA PRO A 44 12.17 2.49 -1.85
C PRO A 44 12.68 2.45 -3.28
N ALA A 45 11.79 2.66 -4.26
CA ALA A 45 12.23 2.89 -5.64
C ALA A 45 13.21 4.07 -5.69
N PRO A 46 14.33 3.98 -6.43
CA PRO A 46 15.30 5.06 -6.51
C PRO A 46 14.64 6.36 -6.99
N VAL A 47 14.84 7.42 -6.22
CA VAL A 47 14.35 8.76 -6.51
C VAL A 47 15.50 9.57 -7.10
N PHE A 48 15.24 10.21 -8.24
CA PHE A 48 16.20 11.08 -8.90
C PHE A 48 16.05 12.52 -8.43
N GLU A 49 14.81 12.99 -8.29
CA GLU A 49 14.53 14.37 -7.89
C GLU A 49 13.12 14.51 -7.31
N LEU A 50 12.97 15.42 -6.34
CA LEU A 50 11.69 15.92 -5.86
C LEU A 50 11.66 17.45 -6.02
N THR A 51 10.87 17.95 -6.96
CA THR A 51 10.88 19.37 -7.34
C THR A 51 9.56 20.04 -6.96
N ASP A 52 9.62 21.10 -6.15
CA ASP A 52 8.48 21.96 -5.85
C ASP A 52 8.00 22.68 -7.11
N GLN A 53 6.70 22.60 -7.42
CA GLN A 53 6.11 23.20 -8.62
C GLN A 53 5.62 24.64 -8.40
N GLY A 54 5.70 25.17 -7.18
CA GLY A 54 5.30 26.54 -6.84
C GLY A 54 3.81 26.72 -6.49
N ASP A 55 3.01 25.64 -6.55
CA ASP A 55 1.58 25.64 -6.21
C ASP A 55 1.23 24.66 -5.06
N GLU A 56 2.21 24.41 -4.18
CA GLU A 56 2.19 23.37 -3.13
C GLU A 56 2.27 21.93 -3.65
N SER A 57 2.21 21.70 -4.97
CA SER A 57 2.44 20.37 -5.55
C SER A 57 3.93 20.10 -5.80
N TYR A 58 4.28 18.81 -5.87
CA TYR A 58 5.63 18.34 -6.10
C TYR A 58 5.68 17.38 -7.29
N ALA A 59 6.72 17.51 -8.11
CA ALA A 59 7.08 16.54 -9.13
C ALA A 59 8.10 15.57 -8.54
N LEU A 60 7.74 14.29 -8.46
CA LEU A 60 8.62 13.21 -8.05
C LEU A 60 9.11 12.44 -9.27
N TRP A 61 10.42 12.54 -9.54
CA TRP A 61 11.10 11.77 -10.57
C TRP A 61 11.75 10.54 -9.97
N MET A 62 11.41 9.37 -10.50
CA MET A 62 11.89 8.09 -9.98
C MET A 62 12.25 7.12 -11.10
N LYS A 63 13.00 6.08 -10.72
CA LYS A 63 13.35 4.97 -11.60
C LYS A 63 12.09 4.35 -12.19
N ASP A 64 12.13 4.12 -13.50
CA ASP A 64 11.11 3.33 -14.17
C ASP A 64 11.31 1.84 -13.87
N LEU A 65 10.30 1.24 -13.22
CA LEU A 65 10.28 -0.17 -12.82
C LEU A 65 9.41 -1.01 -13.76
N SER A 66 9.00 -0.47 -14.91
CA SER A 66 8.13 -1.15 -15.88
C SER A 66 8.78 -2.40 -16.49
N ASP A 67 10.12 -2.44 -16.55
CA ASP A 67 10.86 -3.63 -17.01
C ASP A 67 10.99 -4.71 -15.92
N GLY A 68 10.55 -4.42 -14.69
CA GLY A 68 10.51 -5.37 -13.57
C GLY A 68 9.36 -6.38 -13.69
N VAL A 69 9.37 -7.38 -12.81
CA VAL A 69 8.33 -8.43 -12.79
C VAL A 69 6.97 -7.84 -12.41
N GLN A 70 6.04 -7.87 -13.35
CA GLN A 70 4.65 -7.48 -13.13
C GLN A 70 3.80 -8.67 -12.66
N PRO A 71 2.72 -8.43 -11.88
CA PRO A 71 1.76 -9.49 -11.55
C PRO A 71 1.07 -10.06 -12.81
N PRO A 72 0.62 -11.33 -12.78
CA PRO A 72 0.64 -12.23 -11.63
C PRO A 72 2.05 -12.79 -11.36
N TRP A 73 2.45 -12.77 -10.08
CA TRP A 73 3.74 -13.30 -9.67
C TRP A 73 3.71 -14.82 -9.55
N THR A 74 4.86 -15.46 -9.75
CA THR A 74 5.06 -16.87 -9.41
C THR A 74 5.05 -17.06 -7.89
N GLY A 75 4.84 -18.30 -7.44
CA GLY A 75 4.94 -18.62 -6.01
C GLY A 75 6.29 -18.25 -5.40
N GLU A 76 7.38 -18.42 -6.15
CA GLU A 76 8.73 -18.02 -5.71
C GLU A 76 8.83 -16.50 -5.50
N GLN A 77 8.33 -15.70 -6.45
CA GLN A 77 8.33 -14.23 -6.36
C GLN A 77 7.47 -13.71 -5.20
N PHE A 78 6.34 -14.39 -4.93
CA PHE A 78 5.52 -14.10 -3.75
C PHE A 78 6.27 -14.40 -2.45
N ILE A 79 6.89 -15.57 -2.33
CA ILE A 79 7.65 -15.97 -1.13
C ILE A 79 8.82 -15.01 -0.90
N GLU A 80 9.56 -14.69 -1.95
CA GLU A 80 10.69 -13.75 -1.92
C GLU A 80 10.23 -12.37 -1.42
N SER A 81 9.20 -11.80 -2.03
CA SER A 81 8.69 -10.48 -1.65
C SER A 81 8.11 -10.48 -0.23
N ALA A 82 7.42 -11.54 0.18
CA ALA A 82 6.93 -11.69 1.56
C ALA A 82 8.09 -11.74 2.58
N ARG A 83 9.20 -12.40 2.24
CA ARG A 83 10.42 -12.40 3.06
C ARG A 83 11.00 -10.99 3.17
N HIS A 84 11.10 -10.25 2.07
CA HIS A 84 11.60 -8.87 2.06
C HIS A 84 10.72 -7.93 2.89
N ILE A 85 9.41 -8.05 2.77
CA ILE A 85 8.43 -7.33 3.62
C ILE A 85 8.66 -7.65 5.10
N GLY A 86 8.83 -8.92 5.45
CA GLY A 86 9.07 -9.33 6.84
C GLY A 86 10.38 -8.77 7.41
N GLN A 87 11.44 -8.69 6.59
CA GLN A 87 12.71 -8.05 6.97
C GLN A 87 12.54 -6.55 7.21
N PHE A 88 11.83 -5.85 6.33
CA PHE A 88 11.51 -4.43 6.51
C PHE A 88 10.67 -4.19 7.76
N ASN A 89 9.63 -5.00 8.01
CA ASN A 89 8.86 -4.90 9.25
C ASN A 89 9.72 -5.17 10.49
N GLY A 90 10.83 -5.91 10.36
CA GLY A 90 11.79 -6.12 11.44
C GLY A 90 12.80 -4.99 11.65
N LEU A 91 12.88 -4.02 10.73
CA LEU A 91 13.88 -2.94 10.76
C LEU A 91 13.64 -1.95 11.91
N TRP A 92 12.38 -1.57 12.12
CA TRP A 92 11.99 -0.56 13.10
C TRP A 92 10.84 -1.04 13.98
N SER A 93 11.03 -0.86 15.29
CA SER A 93 10.02 -1.20 16.29
C SER A 93 9.11 0.00 16.58
N GLU A 94 8.00 -0.25 17.27
CA GLU A 94 7.14 0.82 17.81
C GLU A 94 7.88 1.86 18.67
N HIS A 95 9.01 1.50 19.28
CA HIS A 95 9.76 2.39 20.18
C HIS A 95 11.06 2.91 19.57
N ASP A 96 11.45 2.41 18.41
CA ASP A 96 12.70 2.73 17.73
C ASP A 96 12.47 2.78 16.23
N HIS A 97 11.97 3.94 15.80
CA HIS A 97 11.64 4.27 14.41
C HIS A 97 11.95 5.76 14.15
N PRO A 98 12.11 6.16 12.87
CA PRO A 98 12.29 7.57 12.53
C PRO A 98 11.14 8.44 13.04
N THR A 99 11.44 9.65 13.51
CA THR A 99 10.43 10.57 14.08
C THR A 99 9.77 11.47 13.05
N GLY A 100 10.03 11.27 11.75
CA GLY A 100 9.44 12.05 10.67
C GLY A 100 7.91 11.94 10.62
N GLY A 101 7.22 13.02 10.25
CA GLY A 101 5.75 13.10 10.18
C GLY A 101 5.08 12.12 9.21
N TRP A 102 5.88 11.46 8.37
CA TRP A 102 5.45 10.47 7.41
C TRP A 102 5.14 9.10 8.02
N ILE A 103 5.61 8.81 9.24
CA ILE A 103 5.25 7.60 9.97
C ILE A 103 4.07 7.91 10.88
N THR A 104 2.92 7.32 10.55
CA THR A 104 1.74 7.38 11.42
C THR A 104 1.96 6.57 12.68
N THR A 105 1.89 7.18 13.86
CA THR A 105 2.15 6.49 15.14
C THR A 105 0.90 6.27 15.99
N ASP A 106 -0.17 7.00 15.71
CA ASP A 106 -1.45 6.87 16.42
C ASP A 106 -2.31 5.71 15.84
N MET A 107 -3.51 5.54 16.39
CA MET A 107 -4.42 4.48 15.94
C MET A 107 -4.91 4.64 14.50
N SER A 108 -4.71 5.79 13.85
CA SER A 108 -5.02 5.99 12.44
C SER A 108 -4.01 5.30 11.51
N ALA A 109 -2.86 4.88 12.04
CA ALA A 109 -1.88 4.06 11.34
C ALA A 109 -2.44 2.69 10.93
N ASP A 110 -3.41 2.16 11.69
CA ASP A 110 -4.12 0.95 11.27
C ASP A 110 -5.14 1.28 10.18
N ARG A 111 -4.65 1.28 8.93
CA ARG A 111 -5.46 1.49 7.73
C ARG A 111 -6.71 0.61 7.69
N ARG A 112 -6.65 -0.61 8.24
CA ARG A 112 -7.81 -1.53 8.29
C ARG A 112 -8.93 -0.96 9.15
N SER A 113 -8.58 -0.38 10.30
CA SER A 113 -9.53 0.32 11.18
C SER A 113 -10.13 1.54 10.50
N GLY A 114 -9.29 2.35 9.82
CA GLY A 114 -9.75 3.54 9.08
C GLY A 114 -10.71 3.19 7.93
N VAL A 115 -10.38 2.20 7.10
CA VAL A 115 -11.24 1.71 6.02
C VAL A 115 -12.56 1.20 6.55
N LEU A 116 -12.54 0.40 7.61
CA LEU A 116 -13.76 -0.16 8.21
C LEU A 116 -14.66 0.95 8.78
N ALA A 117 -14.08 1.95 9.46
CA ALA A 117 -14.82 3.10 9.97
C ALA A 117 -15.42 3.96 8.83
N ALA A 118 -14.68 4.16 7.75
CA ALA A 118 -15.14 4.98 6.61
C ALA A 118 -16.20 4.30 5.75
N MET A 119 -16.11 2.97 5.58
CA MET A 119 -16.93 2.24 4.61
C MET A 119 -17.94 1.28 5.22
N GLY A 120 -17.83 0.94 6.51
CA GLY A 120 -18.64 -0.09 7.18
C GLY A 120 -20.13 0.15 7.00
N ASP A 121 -20.62 1.35 7.35
CA ASP A 121 -22.03 1.71 7.21
C ASP A 121 -22.49 1.70 5.75
N SER A 122 -21.62 2.13 4.82
CA SER A 122 -21.92 2.08 3.38
C SER A 122 -22.09 0.64 2.90
N ILE A 123 -21.23 -0.28 3.34
CA ILE A 123 -21.32 -1.72 3.04
C ILE A 123 -22.60 -2.30 3.64
N LEU A 124 -22.90 -1.99 4.90
CA LEU A 124 -24.12 -2.46 5.56
C LEU A 124 -25.39 -1.95 4.86
N SER A 125 -25.36 -0.71 4.35
CA SER A 125 -26.47 -0.13 3.58
C SER A 125 -26.75 -0.85 2.25
N LEU A 126 -25.83 -1.67 1.74
CA LEU A 126 -26.05 -2.44 0.50
C LEU A 126 -27.13 -3.51 0.66
N GLY A 127 -27.40 -3.98 1.89
CA GLY A 127 -28.44 -4.96 2.15
C GLY A 127 -29.83 -4.53 1.67
N SER A 128 -30.16 -3.24 1.82
CA SER A 128 -31.44 -2.68 1.34
C SER A 128 -31.46 -2.43 -0.18
N LYS A 129 -30.34 -2.62 -0.87
CA LYS A 129 -30.15 -2.39 -2.30
C LYS A 129 -29.84 -3.67 -3.06
N VAL A 130 -30.14 -4.83 -2.48
CA VAL A 130 -29.84 -6.14 -3.08
C VAL A 130 -30.45 -6.32 -4.48
N ASP A 131 -31.55 -5.64 -4.79
CA ASP A 131 -32.20 -5.70 -6.10
C ASP A 131 -31.52 -4.85 -7.18
N HIS A 132 -30.59 -3.97 -6.81
CA HIS A 132 -29.86 -3.16 -7.77
C HIS A 132 -28.93 -4.04 -8.61
N PRO A 133 -28.93 -3.96 -9.95
CA PRO A 133 -28.16 -4.86 -10.82
C PRO A 133 -26.67 -4.93 -10.49
N SER A 134 -26.05 -3.79 -10.17
CA SER A 134 -24.62 -3.76 -9.78
C SER A 134 -24.35 -4.46 -8.45
N ILE A 135 -25.30 -4.43 -7.51
CA ILE A 135 -25.16 -5.09 -6.21
C ILE A 135 -25.39 -6.59 -6.37
N ARG A 136 -26.41 -7.01 -7.14
CA ARG A 136 -26.61 -8.43 -7.51
C ARG A 136 -25.36 -9.05 -8.11
N ARG A 137 -24.76 -8.36 -9.09
CA ARG A 137 -23.50 -8.80 -9.71
C ARG A 137 -22.36 -8.86 -8.70
N LEU A 138 -22.24 -7.88 -7.80
CA LEU A 138 -21.18 -7.83 -6.80
C LEU A 138 -21.28 -8.99 -5.78
N VAL A 139 -22.49 -9.41 -5.40
CA VAL A 139 -22.70 -10.52 -4.45
C VAL A 139 -22.88 -11.87 -5.12
N GLU A 140 -22.79 -11.95 -6.45
CA GLU A 140 -22.91 -13.19 -7.20
C GLU A 140 -21.80 -14.17 -6.76
N GLY A 141 -22.16 -15.40 -6.42
CA GLY A 141 -21.24 -16.42 -5.91
C GLY A 141 -20.82 -16.30 -4.44
N VAL A 142 -20.92 -15.13 -3.80
CA VAL A 142 -20.55 -14.91 -2.39
C VAL A 142 -21.77 -14.83 -1.47
N GLY A 143 -22.85 -14.22 -1.94
CA GLY A 143 -24.08 -13.95 -1.20
C GLY A 143 -24.03 -12.68 -0.36
N MET A 144 -25.16 -11.95 -0.31
CA MET A 144 -25.28 -10.69 0.44
C MET A 144 -24.96 -10.87 1.93
N ASP A 145 -25.48 -11.92 2.57
CA ASP A 145 -25.23 -12.17 3.99
C ASP A 145 -23.73 -12.31 4.32
N ARG A 146 -22.96 -12.93 3.42
CA ARG A 146 -21.52 -13.12 3.63
C ARG A 146 -20.76 -11.81 3.43
N MET A 147 -21.18 -10.97 2.47
CA MET A 147 -20.66 -9.62 2.32
C MET A 147 -20.93 -8.78 3.57
N LEU A 148 -22.16 -8.78 4.09
CA LEU A 148 -22.52 -8.00 5.27
C LEU A 148 -21.74 -8.46 6.52
N ARG A 149 -21.57 -9.77 6.71
CA ARG A 149 -20.73 -10.32 7.77
C ARG A 149 -19.25 -9.96 7.65
N LEU A 150 -18.76 -9.53 6.48
CA LEU A 150 -17.38 -9.07 6.33
C LEU A 150 -17.06 -7.90 7.26
N VAL A 151 -18.01 -6.98 7.45
CA VAL A 151 -17.84 -5.82 8.33
C VAL A 151 -17.60 -6.28 9.77
N GLU A 152 -18.42 -7.21 10.25
CA GLU A 152 -18.30 -7.81 11.59
C GLU A 152 -16.98 -8.59 11.74
N TYR A 153 -16.65 -9.44 10.76
CA TYR A 153 -15.42 -10.24 10.81
C TYR A 153 -14.16 -9.37 10.72
N ALA A 154 -14.16 -8.33 9.89
CA ALA A 154 -13.08 -7.36 9.81
C ALA A 154 -12.89 -6.66 11.17
N GLY A 155 -13.99 -6.22 11.81
CA GLY A 155 -13.94 -5.62 13.14
C GLY A 155 -13.30 -6.55 14.18
N ARG A 156 -13.75 -7.82 14.24
CA ARG A 156 -13.17 -8.83 15.15
C ARG A 156 -11.70 -9.11 14.88
N LEU A 157 -11.30 -9.19 13.61
CA LEU A 157 -9.91 -9.42 13.24
C LEU A 157 -9.02 -8.25 13.68
N ILE A 158 -9.46 -7.02 13.40
CA ILE A 158 -8.77 -5.80 13.84
C ILE A 158 -8.63 -5.79 15.36
N ASP A 159 -9.73 -6.02 16.09
CA ASP A 159 -9.75 -6.05 17.56
C ASP A 159 -8.79 -7.10 18.12
N SER A 160 -8.70 -8.28 17.50
CA SER A 160 -7.78 -9.35 17.92
C SER A 160 -6.29 -8.94 17.85
N THR A 161 -5.98 -7.88 17.11
CA THR A 161 -4.61 -7.36 16.92
C THR A 161 -4.29 -6.12 17.77
N ARG A 162 -5.26 -5.52 18.48
CA ARG A 162 -5.12 -4.23 19.19
C ARG A 162 -4.10 -4.18 20.34
N GLY A 163 -3.51 -5.31 20.73
CA GLY A 163 -2.44 -5.37 21.74
C GLY A 163 -1.23 -6.17 21.30
N LYS A 164 -1.10 -6.44 20.00
CA LYS A 164 0.07 -7.15 19.46
C LYS A 164 1.22 -6.17 19.26
N PRO A 165 2.48 -6.64 19.34
CA PRO A 165 3.64 -5.80 19.01
C PRO A 165 3.45 -5.16 17.63
N ARG A 166 3.81 -3.87 17.54
CA ARG A 166 3.72 -3.09 16.31
C ARG A 166 5.11 -2.76 15.80
N THR A 167 5.20 -2.64 14.49
CA THR A 167 6.42 -2.27 13.76
C THR A 167 6.05 -1.24 12.70
N VAL A 168 7.06 -0.58 12.13
CA VAL A 168 6.82 0.21 10.93
C VAL A 168 6.41 -0.73 9.80
N ALA A 169 5.27 -0.43 9.21
CA ALA A 169 4.69 -1.16 8.09
C ALA A 169 4.43 -0.18 6.94
N HIS A 170 4.56 -0.66 5.71
CA HIS A 170 4.24 0.11 4.52
C HIS A 170 2.72 0.35 4.42
N ASN A 171 1.92 -0.59 4.92
CA ASN A 171 0.45 -0.60 4.94
C ASN A 171 -0.22 -0.56 3.56
N ASP A 172 0.55 -0.74 2.49
CA ASP A 172 0.06 -0.80 1.11
C ASP A 172 0.87 -1.77 0.23
N CYS A 173 1.32 -2.89 0.83
CA CYS A 173 2.08 -3.94 0.16
C CYS A 173 1.20 -4.83 -0.76
N HIS A 174 0.54 -4.25 -1.75
CA HIS A 174 -0.04 -5.02 -2.87
C HIS A 174 0.89 -5.11 -4.07
N ALA A 175 0.67 -6.11 -4.92
CA ALA A 175 1.50 -6.41 -6.09
C ALA A 175 1.66 -5.25 -7.10
N ARG A 176 0.83 -4.20 -7.05
CA ARG A 176 1.00 -2.99 -7.90
C ARG A 176 1.98 -1.96 -7.33
N ASN A 177 2.31 -2.05 -6.05
CA ASN A 177 3.24 -1.14 -5.37
C ASN A 177 4.59 -1.81 -5.09
N LEU A 178 4.76 -3.06 -5.53
CA LEU A 178 5.91 -3.88 -5.26
C LEU A 178 6.48 -4.38 -6.58
N PHE A 179 7.79 -4.29 -6.74
CA PHE A 179 8.49 -4.61 -7.98
C PHE A 179 9.69 -5.50 -7.64
N PRO A 180 9.53 -6.83 -7.71
CA PRO A 180 10.64 -7.76 -7.59
C PRO A 180 11.59 -7.58 -8.78
N VAL A 181 12.87 -7.39 -8.49
CA VAL A 181 13.95 -7.23 -9.47
C VAL A 181 15.17 -8.02 -9.04
N GLU A 182 16.02 -8.35 -10.01
CA GLU A 182 17.36 -8.86 -9.74
C GLU A 182 18.38 -7.84 -10.27
N GLU A 183 19.20 -7.29 -9.39
CA GLU A 183 20.18 -6.26 -9.72
C GLU A 183 21.52 -6.60 -9.07
N ASN A 184 22.60 -6.61 -9.86
CA ASN A 184 23.95 -6.95 -9.41
C ASN A 184 24.04 -8.31 -8.67
N GLY A 185 23.18 -9.27 -9.03
CA GLY A 185 23.09 -10.58 -8.39
C GLY A 185 22.34 -10.60 -7.06
N GLU A 186 21.75 -9.47 -6.65
CA GLU A 186 20.88 -9.36 -5.47
C GLU A 186 19.41 -9.33 -5.92
N ARG A 187 18.56 -10.13 -5.24
CA ARG A 187 17.11 -10.04 -5.40
C ARG A 187 16.59 -8.96 -4.46
N ILE A 188 15.94 -7.95 -5.04
CA ILE A 188 15.41 -6.77 -4.34
C ILE A 188 13.92 -6.68 -4.64
N THR A 189 13.13 -6.23 -3.68
CA THR A 189 11.76 -5.79 -3.95
C THR A 189 11.71 -4.28 -3.77
N TYR A 190 11.54 -3.55 -4.87
CA TYR A 190 11.27 -2.12 -4.77
C TYR A 190 9.82 -1.88 -4.37
N ALA A 191 9.62 -0.96 -3.42
CA ALA A 191 8.32 -0.49 -2.99
C ALA A 191 8.12 0.99 -3.37
N VAL A 192 6.90 1.31 -3.76
CA VAL A 192 6.45 2.68 -4.09
C VAL A 192 5.21 3.02 -3.29
N ASP A 193 4.86 4.31 -3.27
CA ASP A 193 3.69 4.83 -2.56
C ASP A 193 3.77 4.66 -1.03
N TRP A 194 4.73 5.38 -0.45
CA TRP A 194 5.02 5.35 0.99
C TRP A 194 4.03 6.18 1.83
N SER A 195 2.96 6.70 1.21
CA SER A 195 1.97 7.60 1.85
C SER A 195 1.21 6.95 3.01
N SER A 196 1.07 5.62 2.99
CA SER A 196 0.35 4.84 4.00
C SER A 196 1.23 4.38 5.17
N THR A 197 2.53 4.73 5.18
CA THR A 197 3.47 4.21 6.18
C THR A 197 3.04 4.55 7.61
N GLY A 198 3.17 3.56 8.49
CA GLY A 198 2.81 3.75 9.90
C GLY A 198 2.98 2.50 10.72
N LEU A 199 2.75 2.65 12.03
CA LEU A 199 2.78 1.55 12.98
C LEU A 199 1.60 0.60 12.76
N ALA A 200 1.90 -0.66 12.48
CA ALA A 200 0.89 -1.70 12.38
C ALA A 200 1.31 -2.96 13.16
N PRO A 201 0.35 -3.79 13.60
CA PRO A 201 0.66 -5.10 14.15
C PRO A 201 1.56 -5.91 13.21
N VAL A 202 2.53 -6.63 13.78
CA VAL A 202 3.43 -7.51 13.01
C VAL A 202 2.63 -8.43 12.09
N GLY A 203 3.03 -8.49 10.81
CA GLY A 203 2.43 -9.37 9.79
C GLY A 203 1.27 -8.75 9.00
N VAL A 204 0.86 -7.50 9.27
CA VAL A 204 -0.20 -6.83 8.48
C VAL A 204 0.17 -6.71 7.00
N ASP A 205 1.39 -6.27 6.68
CA ASP A 205 1.83 -6.15 5.28
C ASP A 205 1.87 -7.51 4.57
N ALA A 206 2.24 -8.59 5.28
CA ALA A 206 2.28 -9.95 4.73
C ALA A 206 0.89 -10.54 4.46
N GLY A 207 -0.19 -9.97 5.01
CA GLY A 207 -1.55 -10.39 4.74
C GLY A 207 -2.13 -9.87 3.43
N PHE A 208 -1.49 -8.87 2.81
CA PHE A 208 -1.99 -8.17 1.62
C PHE A 208 -1.50 -8.67 0.24
N PRO A 209 -0.32 -9.31 0.05
CA PRO A 209 0.13 -9.70 -1.29
C PRO A 209 -0.73 -10.82 -1.91
N GLY A 210 -1.54 -11.53 -1.13
CA GLY A 210 -2.33 -12.66 -1.60
C GLY A 210 -3.74 -12.30 -2.08
N ARG A 211 -3.88 -11.67 -3.26
CA ARG A 211 -5.01 -11.88 -4.21
C ARG A 211 -4.90 -11.00 -5.46
N CYS A 212 -4.12 -11.45 -6.43
CA CYS A 212 -4.46 -11.28 -7.84
C CYS A 212 -4.37 -12.66 -8.50
N GLY A 213 -5.35 -13.51 -8.19
CA GLY A 213 -5.59 -14.76 -8.92
C GLY A 213 -6.82 -14.56 -9.79
N ASP A 214 -6.57 -14.60 -11.10
CA ASP A 214 -7.40 -15.09 -12.20
C ASP A 214 -8.83 -14.54 -12.32
N ASP A 215 -9.15 -13.96 -13.50
CA ASP A 215 -10.47 -13.40 -13.93
C ASP A 215 -10.77 -11.91 -13.70
N VAL A 216 -9.76 -11.03 -13.85
CA VAL A 216 -10.05 -9.64 -14.26
C VAL A 216 -9.28 -9.33 -15.52
N GLY A 217 -9.99 -9.32 -16.65
CA GLY A 217 -9.45 -8.93 -17.97
C GLY A 217 -8.75 -7.57 -17.93
N PRO A 218 -7.98 -7.23 -18.98
CA PRO A 218 -7.06 -6.09 -18.97
C PRO A 218 -7.84 -4.79 -18.70
N VAL A 219 -7.69 -4.25 -17.49
CA VAL A 219 -8.17 -2.91 -17.17
C VAL A 219 -7.21 -1.95 -17.85
N GLY A 220 -7.74 -1.24 -18.85
CA GLY A 220 -7.01 -0.45 -19.81
C GLY A 220 -5.87 0.38 -19.23
N SER A 221 -4.72 0.24 -19.86
CA SER A 221 -3.60 1.16 -19.79
C SER A 221 -4.09 2.60 -19.95
N ARG A 222 -4.05 3.40 -18.89
CA ARG A 222 -4.05 4.86 -19.05
C ARG A 222 -2.69 5.23 -19.63
N HIS A 223 -2.67 5.42 -20.95
CA HIS A 223 -1.57 6.09 -21.61
C HIS A 223 -1.52 7.52 -21.10
N TYR A 224 -0.49 7.85 -20.32
CA TYR A 224 -0.03 9.23 -20.22
C TYR A 224 0.81 9.48 -21.47
N ARG A 225 0.30 10.31 -22.37
CA ARG A 225 1.08 11.02 -23.39
C ARG A 225 1.40 12.40 -22.85
#